data_AF-A0A7W6CII9-F1
#
_entry.id   AF-A0A7W6CII9-F1
#
_cell.length_a   1.000
_cell.length_b   1.000
_cell.length_c   1.000
_cell.angle_alpha   90.00
_cell.angle_beta   90.00
_cell.angle_gamma   90.00
#
_symmetry.space_group_name_H-M   'P 1'
#
loop_
_entity.id
_entity.type
_entity.pdbx_description
1 polymer ?
#
loop_
_entity_poly.entity_id
_entity_poly.type
_entity_poly.pdbx_seq_one_letter_code
_entity_poly.pdbx_strand_id
1 'polypeptide(L)'
;MATIQKRKKSWRAMVRRKGKTVTATFDTKAQAEAWAISTEAKILEGFVVEAIVRETLPPPEGISMTEALKRYADEVSSTKRGARWEQIRIKAFMRNDSQWHVC
;
A
#
# COMPACT_ATOMS: atom_id res chain seq x y z
N MET A 1 8.29 -8.97 22.06
CA MET A 1 9.70 -9.19 21.66
C MET A 1 9.76 -9.11 20.16
N ALA A 2 10.57 -8.19 19.64
CA ALA A 2 10.83 -8.06 18.23
C ALA A 2 11.78 -9.17 17.75
N THR A 3 11.49 -9.73 16.58
CA THR A 3 12.32 -10.70 15.88
C THR A 3 12.64 -10.16 14.50
N ILE A 4 13.93 -10.11 14.16
CA ILE A 4 14.41 -9.63 12.87
C ILE A 4 14.98 -10.81 12.09
N GLN A 5 14.42 -11.05 10.92
CA GLN A 5 14.77 -12.18 10.06
C GLN A 5 15.33 -11.68 8.73
N LYS A 6 16.53 -12.11 8.36
CA LYS A 6 17.11 -11.83 7.04
C LYS A 6 16.46 -12.74 5.99
N ARG A 7 15.97 -12.16 4.89
CA ARG A 7 15.37 -12.84 3.73
C ARG A 7 16.08 -12.43 2.43
N LYS A 8 17.07 -13.21 1.97
CA LYS A 8 17.85 -12.95 0.74
C LYS A 8 18.37 -11.50 0.69
N LYS A 9 17.65 -10.60 -0.02
CA LYS A 9 17.94 -9.16 -0.18
C LYS A 9 17.14 -8.22 0.74
N SER A 10 16.28 -8.76 1.58
CA SER A 10 15.35 -8.02 2.44
C SER A 10 15.46 -8.45 3.90
N TRP A 11 14.91 -7.64 4.80
CA TRP A 11 14.87 -7.82 6.24
C TRP A 11 13.42 -7.79 6.69
N ARG A 12 12.96 -8.82 7.38
CA ARG A 12 11.63 -8.88 7.96
C ARG A 12 11.70 -8.60 9.45
N ALA A 13 10.97 -7.61 9.92
CA ALA A 13 10.75 -7.36 11.34
C ALA A 13 9.39 -7.93 11.76
N MET A 14 9.34 -8.58 12.92
CA MET A 14 8.16 -9.21 13.47
C MET A 14 8.04 -8.87 14.95
N VAL A 15 6.97 -8.17 15.32
CA VAL A 15 6.73 -7.73 16.70
C VAL A 15 5.53 -8.46 17.26
N ARG A 16 5.73 -9.19 18.36
CA ARG A 16 4.68 -9.88 19.11
C ARG A 16 4.55 -9.30 20.52
N ARG A 17 3.41 -8.65 20.81
CA ARG A 17 3.10 -8.03 22.12
C ARG A 17 1.59 -7.98 22.36
N LYS A 18 1.15 -8.22 23.61
CA LYS A 18 -0.26 -8.11 24.04
C LYS A 18 -1.26 -8.84 23.12
N GLY A 19 -0.94 -10.04 22.65
CA GLY A 19 -1.78 -10.81 21.71
C GLY A 19 -1.82 -10.27 20.27
N LYS A 20 -1.18 -9.14 20.00
CA LYS A 20 -1.05 -8.54 18.67
C LYS A 20 0.26 -8.99 18.03
N THR A 21 0.19 -9.34 16.75
CA THR A 21 1.36 -9.69 15.92
C THR A 21 1.40 -8.75 14.72
N VAL A 22 2.51 -8.04 14.54
CA VAL A 22 2.73 -7.12 13.42
C VAL A 22 4.00 -7.54 12.69
N THR A 23 3.96 -7.51 11.36
CA THR A 23 5.11 -7.86 10.52
C THR A 23 5.29 -6.85 9.41
N ALA A 24 6.54 -6.47 9.15
CA ALA A 24 6.91 -5.63 8.02
C ALA A 24 8.24 -6.09 7.39
N THR A 25 8.47 -5.68 6.15
CA THR A 25 9.68 -5.99 5.39
C THR A 25 10.37 -4.71 4.92
N PHE A 26 11.69 -4.68 5.01
CA PHE A 26 12.56 -3.55 4.70
C PHE A 26 13.77 -4.01 3.90
N ASP A 27 14.42 -3.10 3.19
CA ASP A 27 15.64 -3.42 2.43
C ASP A 27 16.89 -3.44 3.31
N THR A 28 16.89 -2.69 4.41
CA THR A 28 18.03 -2.59 5.32
C THR A 28 17.71 -3.07 6.73
N LYS A 29 18.73 -3.61 7.41
CA LYS A 29 18.62 -4.07 8.80
C LYS A 29 18.28 -2.94 9.76
N ALA A 30 18.91 -1.78 9.57
CA ALA A 30 18.73 -0.61 10.42
C ALA A 30 17.27 -0.09 10.36
N GLN A 31 16.66 -0.06 9.17
CA GLN A 31 15.23 0.28 9.03
C GLN A 31 14.34 -0.74 9.73
N ALA A 32 14.63 -2.03 9.60
CA ALA A 32 13.87 -3.09 10.28
C ALA A 32 13.96 -2.98 11.82
N GLU A 33 15.13 -2.63 12.35
CA GLU A 33 15.37 -2.41 13.78
C GLU A 33 14.61 -1.17 14.29
N ALA A 34 14.77 -0.03 13.62
CA ALA A 34 14.10 1.21 13.99
C ALA A 34 12.57 1.07 13.97
N TRP A 35 12.04 0.39 12.95
CA TRP A 35 10.60 0.12 12.85
C TRP A 35 10.10 -0.84 13.94
N ALA A 36 10.89 -1.86 14.29
CA ALA A 36 10.52 -2.77 15.36
C ALA A 36 10.39 -2.06 16.71
N ILE A 37 11.33 -1.14 17.02
CA ILE A 37 11.32 -0.34 18.24
C ILE A 37 10.10 0.60 18.27
N SER A 38 9.86 1.34 17.18
CA SER A 38 8.70 2.26 17.12
C SER A 38 7.37 1.51 17.20
N THR A 39 7.29 0.32 16.59
CA THR A 39 6.09 -0.54 16.65
C THR A 39 5.87 -1.09 18.06
N GLU A 40 6.92 -1.47 18.79
CA GLU A 40 6.78 -1.89 20.18
C GLU A 40 6.23 -0.76 21.06
N ALA A 41 6.71 0.48 20.88
CA ALA A 41 6.17 1.65 21.58
C ALA A 41 4.68 1.89 21.26
N LYS A 42 4.31 1.88 19.97
CA LYS A 42 2.91 2.06 19.52
C LYS A 42 1.96 1.00 20.08
N ILE A 43 2.39 -0.27 20.14
CA ILE A 43 1.58 -1.35 20.75
C ILE A 43 1.42 -1.15 22.25
N LEU A 44 2.43 -0.61 22.94
CA LEU A 44 2.34 -0.28 24.36
C LEU A 44 1.33 0.85 24.62
N GLU A 45 1.38 1.90 23.79
CA GLU A 45 0.45 3.05 23.79
C GLU A 45 -1.00 2.68 23.45
N GLY A 46 -1.23 1.51 22.88
CA GLY A 46 -2.58 0.97 22.64
C GLY A 46 -3.07 1.09 21.20
N PHE A 47 -2.20 1.47 20.25
CA PHE A 47 -2.58 1.55 18.84
C PHE A 47 -3.14 0.23 18.28
N VAL A 48 -4.08 0.35 17.36
CA VAL A 48 -4.67 -0.78 16.63
C VAL A 48 -3.68 -1.27 15.56
N VAL A 49 -3.62 -2.58 15.36
CA VAL A 49 -2.65 -3.21 14.44
C VAL A 49 -2.83 -2.69 13.01
N GLU A 50 -4.07 -2.43 12.57
CA GLU A 50 -4.34 -1.93 11.21
C GLU A 50 -3.68 -0.57 10.94
N ALA A 51 -3.65 0.33 11.92
CA ALA A 51 -3.04 1.65 11.77
C ALA A 51 -1.52 1.55 11.59
N ILE A 52 -0.88 0.64 12.35
CA ILE A 52 0.57 0.40 12.27
C ILE A 52 0.94 -0.24 10.93
N VAL A 53 0.16 -1.21 10.45
CA VAL A 53 0.42 -1.88 9.16
C VAL A 53 0.23 -0.91 7.99
N ARG A 54 -0.78 -0.04 8.02
CA ARG A 54 -1.04 0.96 6.97
C ARG A 54 0.09 1.98 6.81
N GLU A 55 0.73 2.37 7.90
CA GLU A 55 1.87 3.31 7.87
C GLU A 55 3.15 2.65 7.32
N THR A 56 3.23 1.31 7.38
CA THR A 56 4.42 0.56 6.95
C THR A 56 4.31 0.01 5.54
N LEU A 57 3.09 -0.14 5.01
CA LEU A 57 2.95 -0.30 3.59
C LEU A 57 3.32 1.06 2.96
N PRO A 58 4.28 1.12 2.03
CA PRO A 58 4.29 2.25 1.11
C PRO A 58 2.86 2.39 0.56
N PRO A 59 2.32 3.62 0.40
CA PRO A 59 1.03 3.81 -0.24
C PRO A 59 1.04 2.94 -1.49
N PRO A 60 0.01 2.10 -1.71
CA PRO A 60 0.08 1.00 -2.66
C PRO A 60 0.79 1.49 -3.90
N GLU A 61 1.99 0.98 -4.14
CA GLU A 61 2.88 1.53 -5.18
C GLU A 61 2.34 1.23 -6.60
N GLY A 62 1.13 0.68 -6.66
CA GLY A 62 0.26 0.76 -7.81
C GLY A 62 -0.41 2.13 -7.88
N ILE A 63 -0.12 2.84 -8.96
CA ILE A 63 -0.97 3.90 -9.51
C ILE A 63 -2.43 3.45 -9.31
N SER A 64 -3.25 4.28 -8.65
CA SER A 64 -4.66 3.93 -8.43
C SER A 64 -5.31 3.56 -9.77
N MET A 65 -6.23 2.59 -9.81
CA MET A 65 -6.89 2.17 -11.06
C MET A 65 -7.45 3.39 -11.81
N THR A 66 -8.02 4.33 -11.06
CA THR A 66 -8.46 5.62 -11.58
C THR A 66 -7.33 6.43 -12.23
N GLU A 67 -6.17 6.55 -11.60
CA GLU A 67 -5.01 7.30 -12.12
C GLU A 67 -4.34 6.60 -13.32
N ALA A 68 -4.30 5.26 -13.32
CA ALA A 68 -3.78 4.46 -14.43
C ALA A 68 -4.67 4.62 -15.67
N LEU A 69 -5.99 4.58 -15.48
CA LEU A 69 -6.96 4.81 -16.54
C LEU A 69 -6.91 6.25 -17.08
N LYS A 70 -6.65 7.26 -16.22
CA LYS A 70 -6.49 8.66 -16.66
C LYS A 70 -5.28 8.79 -17.59
N ARG A 71 -4.12 8.28 -17.16
CA ARG A 71 -2.91 8.31 -17.98
C ARG A 71 -3.10 7.60 -19.32
N TYR A 72 -3.76 6.44 -19.32
CA TYR A 72 -4.07 5.73 -20.56
C TYR A 72 -5.01 6.51 -21.50
N ALA A 73 -6.02 7.19 -20.95
CA ALA A 73 -6.92 8.03 -21.73
C ALA A 73 -6.20 9.19 -22.41
N ASP A 74 -5.26 9.82 -21.70
CA ASP A 74 -4.56 11.02 -22.17
C ASP A 74 -3.43 10.67 -23.15
N GLU A 75 -2.61 9.66 -22.83
CA GLU A 75 -1.40 9.33 -23.60
C GLU A 75 -1.67 8.36 -24.78
N VAL A 76 -2.60 7.41 -24.61
CA VAL A 76 -2.79 6.31 -25.57
C VAL A 76 -4.11 6.43 -26.32
N SER A 77 -5.20 6.77 -25.64
CA SER A 77 -6.52 6.83 -26.29
C SER A 77 -6.63 8.00 -27.26
N SER A 78 -5.99 9.13 -26.96
CA SER A 78 -5.98 10.36 -27.77
C SER A 78 -5.43 10.16 -29.20
N THR A 79 -4.49 9.24 -29.39
CA THR A 79 -3.85 8.97 -30.69
C THR A 79 -4.61 7.94 -31.54
N LYS A 80 -5.64 7.30 -30.99
CA LYS A 80 -6.42 6.28 -31.71
C LYS A 80 -7.58 6.88 -32.49
N ARG A 81 -7.90 6.25 -33.62
CA ARG A 81 -9.07 6.59 -34.46
C ARG A 81 -10.42 6.56 -33.71
N GLY A 82 -10.49 5.84 -32.59
CA GLY A 82 -11.67 5.70 -31.72
C GLY A 82 -11.64 6.51 -30.41
N ALA A 83 -10.73 7.49 -30.28
CA ALA A 83 -10.44 8.24 -29.04
C ALA A 83 -11.70 8.68 -28.28
N ARG A 84 -12.67 9.27 -28.98
CA ARG A 84 -13.90 9.79 -28.37
C ARG A 84 -14.68 8.71 -27.61
N TRP A 85 -14.84 7.51 -28.19
CA TRP A 85 -15.62 6.43 -27.57
C TRP A 85 -14.85 5.74 -26.45
N GLU A 86 -13.54 5.58 -26.60
CA GLU A 86 -12.69 5.04 -25.55
C GLU A 86 -12.65 5.96 -24.32
N GLN A 87 -12.51 7.28 -24.50
CA GLN A 87 -12.54 8.23 -23.38
C GLN A 87 -13.87 8.21 -22.62
N ILE A 88 -14.99 8.07 -23.32
CA ILE A 88 -16.32 7.97 -22.68
C ILE A 88 -16.41 6.69 -21.83
N ARG A 89 -15.95 5.55 -22.36
CA ARG A 89 -15.93 4.27 -21.62
C ARG A 89 -15.00 4.34 -20.42
N ILE A 90 -13.80 4.91 -20.58
CA ILE A 90 -12.83 5.07 -19.50
C ILE A 90 -13.39 5.97 -18.38
N LYS A 91 -14.05 7.09 -18.74
CA LYS A 91 -14.74 7.95 -17.76
C LYS A 91 -15.88 7.22 -17.04
N ALA A 92 -16.62 6.35 -17.73
CA ALA A 92 -17.65 5.53 -17.10
C ALA A 92 -17.04 4.51 -16.11
N PHE A 93 -15.92 3.88 -16.46
CA PHE A 93 -15.20 2.98 -15.56
C PHE A 93 -14.69 3.68 -14.29
N MET A 94 -14.14 4.90 -14.41
CA MET A 94 -13.71 5.69 -13.25
C MET A 94 -14.86 6.05 -12.29
N ARG A 95 -16.06 6.29 -12.83
CA ARG A 95 -17.24 6.63 -12.03
C ARG A 95 -17.79 5.44 -11.23
N ASN A 96 -17.58 4.21 -11.72
CA ASN A 96 -18.01 2.99 -11.04
C ASN A 96 -16.99 2.49 -10.01
N ASP A 97 -15.70 2.78 -10.18
CA ASP A 97 -14.62 2.41 -9.23
C ASP A 97 -14.83 3.04 -7.84
N SER A 98 -15.31 4.30 -7.82
CA SER A 98 -15.61 5.04 -6.59
C SER A 98 -16.85 4.53 -5.84
N GLN A 99 -17.63 3.61 -6.42
CA GLN A 99 -18.80 2.99 -5.77
C GLN A 99 -18.45 1.70 -5.01
N TRP A 100 -17.24 1.16 -5.19
CA TRP A 100 -16.82 -0.11 -4.56
C TRP A 100 -16.17 0.04 -3.17
N HIS A 101 -15.97 1.26 -2.69
CA HIS A 101 -15.42 1.53 -1.34
C HIS A 101 -16.49 1.79 -0.26
N VAL A 102 -17.76 1.53 -0.55
CA VAL A 102 -18.85 1.60 0.42
C VAL A 102 -19.43 0.19 0.63
N CYS A 103 -18.84 -0.56 1.55
CA CYS A 103 -19.41 -1.69 2.28
C CYS A 103 -18.63 -1.84 3.58
#